data_AF-X0YG30-F1
#
_entry.id   AF-X0YG30-F1
#
_cell.length_a   1.000
_cell.length_b   1.000
_cell.length_c   1.000
_cell.angle_alpha   90.00
_cell.angle_beta   90.00
_cell.angle_gamma   90.00
#
_symmetry.space_group_name_H-M   'P 1'
#
loop_
_entity.id
_entity.type
_entity.pdbx_description
1 polymer ?
#
loop_
_entity_poly.entity_id
_entity_poly.type
_entity_poly.pdbx_seq_one_letter_code
_entity_poly.pdbx_strand_id
1 'polypeptide(L)'
;MSNPLVRKALAYALDYDGVIEGVMGGYARQSRGVIPFGLWGYSDQVKQYTFSPTTAEVLLEQAGYPDGGFKLLLTYVAGDENERRTGELWKAQLAKLGVELEIRGMPWEAQVNLGAAEDPNDRQDIMLFYWWPDYPDPHSFLSQMFETQPLLYNFSYYSNPVYDALINVAKRKALLERKAAIELYLEAQNILHGGCR
;
A
#
# COMPACT_ATOMS: atom_id res chain seq x y z
N MET A 1 13.02 0.79 3.99
CA MET A 1 11.80 -0.05 3.85
C MET A 1 11.98 -1.47 3.25
N SER A 2 13.14 -2.13 3.39
CA SER A 2 13.44 -3.37 2.62
C SER A 2 13.00 -4.69 3.31
N ASN A 3 12.81 -4.69 4.63
CA ASN A 3 12.39 -5.85 5.45
C ASN A 3 10.84 -6.02 5.43
N PRO A 4 10.30 -7.18 4.99
CA PRO A 4 8.86 -7.45 4.99
C PRO A 4 8.18 -7.39 6.36
N LEU A 5 8.88 -7.75 7.44
CA LEU A 5 8.33 -7.73 8.79
C LEU A 5 8.07 -6.29 9.25
N VAL A 6 8.99 -5.36 8.95
CA VAL A 6 8.80 -3.93 9.22
C VAL A 6 7.56 -3.42 8.47
N ARG A 7 7.42 -3.70 7.17
CA ARG A 7 6.23 -3.27 6.40
C ARG A 7 4.92 -3.82 6.97
N LYS A 8 4.91 -5.09 7.39
CA LYS A 8 3.76 -5.70 8.05
C LYS A 8 3.46 -5.03 9.40
N ALA A 9 4.48 -4.73 10.19
CA ALA A 9 4.31 -4.03 11.47
C ALA A 9 3.69 -2.65 11.27
N LEU A 10 4.18 -1.87 10.29
CA LEU A 10 3.64 -0.55 9.97
C LEU A 10 2.15 -0.63 9.58
N ALA A 11 1.75 -1.66 8.81
CA ALA A 11 0.34 -1.88 8.47
C ALA A 11 -0.53 -2.21 9.70
N TYR A 12 -0.03 -3.05 10.63
CA TYR A 12 -0.75 -3.34 11.89
C TYR A 12 -0.77 -2.14 12.86
N ALA A 13 0.12 -1.16 12.69
CA ALA A 13 0.18 0.05 13.52
C ALA A 13 -0.78 1.16 13.07
N LEU A 14 -1.43 1.03 11.91
CA LEU A 14 -2.39 2.04 11.43
C LEU A 14 -3.78 1.82 12.05
N ASP A 15 -4.30 2.84 12.71
CA ASP A 15 -5.67 2.86 13.24
C ASP A 15 -6.67 3.11 12.11
N TYR A 16 -7.03 2.04 11.40
CA TYR A 16 -7.92 2.11 10.24
C TYR A 16 -9.30 2.69 10.57
N ASP A 17 -9.89 2.32 11.71
CA ASP A 17 -11.20 2.83 12.15
C ASP A 17 -11.10 4.30 12.52
N GLY A 18 -10.03 4.71 13.22
CA GLY A 18 -9.77 6.11 13.52
C GLY A 18 -9.61 6.98 12.26
N VAL A 19 -9.01 6.44 11.19
CA VAL A 19 -8.93 7.12 9.89
C VAL A 19 -10.31 7.20 9.24
N ILE A 20 -11.07 6.11 9.23
CA ILE A 20 -12.40 6.08 8.58
C ILE A 20 -13.37 7.06 9.27
N GLU A 21 -13.46 7.02 10.59
CA GLU A 21 -14.38 7.87 11.35
C GLU A 21 -13.86 9.32 11.46
N GLY A 22 -12.59 9.50 11.81
CA GLY A 22 -12.02 10.79 12.16
C GLY A 22 -11.51 11.62 10.97
N VAL A 23 -11.05 10.97 9.90
CA VAL A 23 -10.53 11.65 8.70
C VAL A 23 -11.55 11.61 7.57
N MET A 24 -12.12 10.43 7.31
CA MET A 24 -13.04 10.23 6.19
C MET A 24 -14.52 10.47 6.56
N GLY A 25 -14.81 10.81 7.82
CA GLY A 25 -16.16 11.14 8.29
C GLY A 25 -17.16 9.98 8.22
N GLY A 26 -16.69 8.73 8.28
CA GLY A 26 -17.51 7.53 8.18
C GLY A 26 -17.95 7.18 6.74
N TYR A 27 -17.49 7.92 5.73
CA TYR A 27 -17.86 7.69 4.33
C TYR A 27 -16.89 6.78 3.56
N ALA A 28 -15.82 6.32 4.20
CA ALA A 28 -14.85 5.41 3.61
C ALA A 28 -15.07 3.96 4.06
N ARG A 29 -14.47 3.05 3.29
CA ARG A 29 -14.38 1.63 3.64
C ARG A 29 -12.92 1.23 3.64
N GLN A 30 -12.48 0.49 4.66
CA GLN A 30 -11.14 -0.07 4.68
C GLN A 30 -10.97 -1.01 3.47
N SER A 31 -9.90 -0.81 2.71
CA SER A 31 -9.58 -1.72 1.61
C SER A 31 -9.17 -3.10 2.13
N ARG A 32 -9.47 -4.13 1.33
CA ARG A 32 -8.94 -5.50 1.52
C ARG A 32 -7.81 -5.83 0.56
N GLY A 33 -7.76 -5.15 -0.58
CA GLY A 33 -6.90 -5.50 -1.69
C GLY A 33 -6.62 -4.30 -2.57
N VAL A 34 -5.93 -4.53 -3.67
CA VAL A 34 -5.64 -3.48 -4.66
C VAL A 34 -6.87 -3.17 -5.49
N ILE A 35 -7.74 -4.16 -5.71
CA ILE A 35 -8.99 -3.97 -6.45
C ILE A 35 -10.05 -3.42 -5.47
N PRO A 36 -10.62 -2.23 -5.73
CA PRO A 36 -11.55 -1.59 -4.82
C PRO A 36 -12.90 -2.31 -4.77
N PHE A 37 -13.60 -2.16 -3.64
CA PHE A 37 -14.97 -2.65 -3.48
C PHE A 37 -15.89 -2.06 -4.57
N GLY A 38 -16.74 -2.90 -5.15
CA GLY A 38 -17.67 -2.52 -6.23
C GLY A 38 -17.14 -2.80 -7.64
N LEU A 39 -15.83 -3.04 -7.81
CA LEU A 39 -15.28 -3.51 -9.07
C LEU A 39 -15.33 -5.04 -9.16
N TRP A 40 -15.57 -5.59 -10.35
CA TRP A 40 -15.46 -7.04 -10.57
C TRP A 40 -14.02 -7.49 -10.23
N GLY A 41 -13.80 -8.70 -9.71
CA GLY A 41 -12.46 -9.10 -9.25
C GLY A 41 -12.06 -8.62 -7.84
N TYR A 42 -12.83 -7.73 -7.21
CA TYR A 42 -12.78 -7.58 -5.75
C TYR A 42 -13.07 -8.93 -5.09
N SER A 43 -12.37 -9.23 -3.99
CA SER A 43 -12.61 -10.43 -3.20
C SER A 43 -12.40 -10.19 -1.72
N ASP A 44 -13.36 -10.64 -0.93
CA ASP A 44 -13.39 -10.66 0.52
C ASP A 44 -12.35 -11.64 1.10
N GLN A 45 -11.84 -12.55 0.27
CA GLN A 45 -10.87 -13.57 0.65
C GLN A 45 -9.43 -13.03 0.72
N VAL A 46 -9.18 -11.82 0.21
CA VAL A 46 -7.88 -11.16 0.37
C VAL A 46 -7.70 -10.78 1.84
N LYS A 47 -6.51 -11.06 2.38
CA LYS A 47 -6.16 -10.77 3.77
C LYS A 47 -6.36 -9.27 4.05
N GLN A 48 -7.14 -8.95 5.08
CA GLN A 48 -7.27 -7.59 5.56
C GLN A 48 -6.37 -7.38 6.79
N TYR A 49 -5.60 -6.29 6.82
CA TYR A 49 -4.87 -5.89 8.02
C TYR A 49 -5.85 -5.31 9.04
N THR A 50 -5.57 -5.51 10.32
CA THR A 50 -6.33 -4.93 11.42
C THR A 50 -5.42 -4.01 12.22
N PHE A 51 -5.98 -3.05 12.95
CA PHE A 51 -5.19 -2.30 13.91
C PHE A 51 -4.83 -3.20 15.10
N SER A 52 -3.54 -3.46 15.32
CA SER A 52 -3.03 -4.26 16.43
C SER A 52 -1.60 -3.81 16.78
N PRO A 53 -1.46 -2.84 17.71
CA PRO A 53 -0.15 -2.40 18.20
C PRO A 53 0.72 -3.55 18.71
N THR A 54 0.13 -4.49 19.45
CA THR A 54 0.84 -5.68 19.96
C THR A 54 1.39 -6.56 18.83
N THR A 55 0.64 -6.74 17.74
CA THR A 55 1.17 -7.47 16.58
C THR A 55 2.29 -6.69 15.89
N ALA A 56 2.19 -5.36 15.81
CA ALA A 56 3.25 -4.52 15.27
C ALA A 56 4.55 -4.61 16.10
N GLU A 57 4.46 -4.57 17.44
CA GLU A 57 5.60 -4.73 18.36
C GLU A 57 6.32 -6.06 18.12
N VAL A 58 5.59 -7.18 18.12
CA VAL A 58 6.17 -8.52 17.89
C VAL A 58 6.86 -8.59 16.52
N LEU A 59 6.27 -8.00 15.48
CA LEU A 59 6.86 -7.98 14.15
C LEU A 59 8.11 -7.10 14.07
N LEU A 60 8.16 -5.97 14.79
CA LEU A 60 9.34 -5.12 14.88
C LEU A 60 10.47 -5.81 15.65
N GLU A 61 10.17 -6.49 16.76
CA GLU A 61 11.12 -7.31 17.50
C GLU A 61 11.73 -8.41 16.61
N GLN A 62 10.90 -9.17 15.91
CA GLN A 62 11.36 -10.20 14.95
C GLN A 62 12.17 -9.60 13.79
N ALA A 63 11.91 -8.34 13.45
CA ALA A 63 12.67 -7.61 12.44
C ALA A 63 14.01 -7.06 12.96
N GLY A 64 14.31 -7.18 14.26
CA GLY A 64 15.52 -6.65 14.90
C GLY A 64 15.39 -5.23 15.45
N TYR A 65 14.16 -4.72 15.62
CA TYR A 65 13.86 -3.37 16.11
C TYR A 65 12.91 -3.39 17.32
N PRO A 66 13.23 -4.10 18.42
CA PRO A 66 12.33 -4.27 19.56
C PRO A 66 11.87 -2.94 20.19
N ASP A 67 12.74 -1.91 20.17
CA ASP A 67 12.45 -0.58 20.72
C ASP A 67 12.21 0.48 19.62
N GLY A 68 12.02 0.05 18.37
CA GLY A 68 12.01 0.95 17.21
C GLY A 68 13.41 1.55 16.98
N GLY A 69 13.54 2.87 17.18
CA GLY A 69 14.81 3.60 17.12
C GLY A 69 15.24 4.04 15.73
N PHE A 70 14.30 4.09 14.79
CA PHE A 70 14.54 4.55 13.42
C PHE A 70 13.52 5.59 12.98
N LYS A 71 13.87 6.30 11.92
CA LYS A 71 13.08 7.35 11.32
C LYS A 71 12.60 6.93 9.93
N LEU A 72 11.36 7.30 9.60
CA LEU A 72 10.76 7.13 8.28
C LEU A 72 10.33 8.49 7.72
N LEU A 73 10.51 8.67 6.42
CA LEU A 73 9.93 9.79 5.68
C LEU A 73 8.65 9.35 4.97
N LEU A 74 7.53 9.96 5.35
CA LEU A 74 6.25 9.87 4.64
C LEU A 74 6.01 11.17 3.87
N THR A 75 5.75 11.06 2.57
CA THR A 75 5.30 12.18 1.74
C THR A 75 3.82 12.05 1.41
N TYR A 76 3.18 13.20 1.22
CA TYR A 76 1.80 13.31 0.77
C TYR A 76 1.61 14.56 -0.10
N VAL A 77 0.49 14.66 -0.81
CA VAL A 77 0.19 15.81 -1.68
C VAL A 77 -0.11 17.04 -0.83
N ALA A 78 0.70 18.09 -0.96
CA ALA A 78 0.49 19.33 -0.25
C ALA A 78 -0.92 19.90 -0.53
N GLY A 79 -1.67 20.17 0.53
CA GLY A 79 -3.07 20.62 0.45
C GLY A 79 -4.10 19.50 0.58
N ASP A 80 -3.69 18.22 0.53
CA ASP A 80 -4.58 17.10 0.83
C ASP A 80 -4.67 16.88 2.35
N GLU A 81 -5.75 17.39 2.93
CA GLU A 81 -6.01 17.29 4.36
C GLU A 81 -6.29 15.86 4.83
N ASN A 82 -6.82 15.00 3.96
CA ASN A 82 -7.11 13.62 4.31
C ASN A 82 -5.81 12.83 4.42
N GLU A 83 -4.89 12.99 3.47
CA GLU A 83 -3.57 12.37 3.55
C GLU A 83 -2.76 12.92 4.74
N ARG A 84 -2.77 14.24 4.96
CA ARG A 84 -2.06 14.86 6.10
C ARG A 84 -2.53 14.28 7.44
N ARG A 85 -3.85 14.30 7.68
CA ARG A 85 -4.43 13.81 8.95
C ARG A 85 -4.24 12.31 9.12
N THR A 86 -4.33 11.52 8.04
CA THR A 86 -4.02 10.09 8.07
C THR A 86 -2.56 9.86 8.49
N GLY A 87 -1.62 10.60 7.90
CA GLY A 87 -0.21 10.55 8.27
C GLY A 87 0.01 10.92 9.74
N GLU A 88 -0.67 11.95 10.26
CA GLU A 88 -0.56 12.39 11.66
C GLU A 88 -1.07 11.35 12.66
N LEU A 89 -2.20 10.72 12.36
CA LEU A 89 -2.71 9.59 13.15
C LEU A 89 -1.70 8.44 13.14
N TRP A 90 -1.16 8.11 11.97
CA TRP A 90 -0.17 7.04 11.86
C TRP A 90 1.12 7.38 12.64
N LYS A 91 1.60 8.63 12.54
CA LYS A 91 2.75 9.15 13.30
C LYS A 91 2.53 9.00 14.80
N ALA A 92 1.34 9.32 15.30
CA ALA A 92 1.02 9.17 16.71
C ALA A 92 1.04 7.69 17.16
N GLN A 93 0.62 6.76 16.31
CA GLN A 93 0.71 5.32 16.63
C GLN A 93 2.15 4.80 16.54
N LEU A 94 2.90 5.18 15.50
CA LEU A 94 4.29 4.77 15.33
C LEU A 94 5.22 5.31 16.43
N ALA A 95 4.95 6.50 16.95
CA ALA A 95 5.71 7.05 18.07
C ALA A 95 5.62 6.17 19.34
N LYS A 96 4.49 5.47 19.56
CA LYS A 96 4.33 4.52 20.68
C LYS A 96 5.20 3.28 20.51
N LEU A 97 5.59 2.97 19.28
CA LEU A 97 6.48 1.86 18.91
C LEU A 97 7.95 2.31 18.78
N GLY A 98 8.28 3.54 19.20
CA GLY A 98 9.63 4.09 19.08
C GLY A 98 10.06 4.42 17.64
N VAL A 99 9.12 4.52 16.70
CA VAL A 99 9.39 4.86 15.29
C VAL A 99 9.04 6.32 15.05
N GLU A 100 10.03 7.12 14.61
CA GLU A 100 9.80 8.50 14.23
C GLU A 100 9.25 8.55 12.79
N LEU A 101 8.05 9.11 12.61
CA LEU A 101 7.50 9.40 11.28
C LEU A 101 7.59 10.90 11.00
N GLU A 102 8.46 11.28 10.06
CA GLU A 102 8.45 12.61 9.45
C GLU A 102 7.37 12.63 8.36
N ILE A 103 6.48 13.62 8.42
CA ILE A 103 5.42 13.79 7.43
C ILE A 103 5.74 15.06 6.64
N ARG A 104 5.81 14.95 5.32
CA ARG A 104 6.20 16.05 4.43
C ARG A 104 5.18 16.24 3.31
N GLY A 105 4.50 17.38 3.32
CA GLY A 105 3.62 17.78 2.23
C GLY A 105 4.43 18.31 1.06
N MET A 106 4.19 17.81 -0.15
CA MET A 106 4.92 18.21 -1.36
C MET A 106 3.97 18.29 -2.56
N PRO A 107 4.25 19.14 -3.57
CA PRO A 107 3.56 19.05 -4.85
C PRO A 107 3.69 17.64 -5.44
N TRP A 108 2.67 17.16 -6.17
CA TRP A 108 2.65 15.81 -6.76
C TRP A 108 3.94 15.47 -7.52
N GLU A 109 4.34 16.32 -8.47
CA GLU A 109 5.55 16.13 -9.26
C GLU A 109 6.82 16.03 -8.42
N ALA A 110 6.87 16.75 -7.29
CA ALA A 110 8.01 16.68 -6.39
C ALA A 110 8.06 15.34 -5.63
N GLN A 111 6.90 14.77 -5.25
CA GLN A 111 6.83 13.42 -4.67
C GLN A 111 7.23 12.34 -5.66
N VAL A 112 6.74 12.44 -6.90
CA VAL A 112 7.08 11.50 -7.98
C VAL A 112 8.58 11.54 -8.26
N ASN A 113 9.17 12.73 -8.39
CA ASN A 113 10.61 12.89 -8.62
C ASN A 113 11.45 12.35 -7.45
N LEU A 114 11.01 12.57 -6.20
CA LEU A 114 11.69 12.01 -5.03
C LEU A 114 11.61 10.46 -5.03
N GLY A 115 10.45 9.90 -5.37
CA GLY A 115 10.26 8.46 -5.50
C GLY A 115 11.04 7.85 -6.68
N ALA A 116 11.39 8.67 -7.67
CA ALA A 116 12.15 8.28 -8.85
C ALA A 116 13.67 8.51 -8.72
N ALA A 117 14.16 8.94 -7.56
CA ALA A 117 15.59 9.18 -7.35
C ALA A 117 16.43 7.93 -7.69
N GLU A 118 17.59 8.14 -8.33
CA GLU A 118 18.46 7.04 -8.76
C GLU A 118 18.97 6.20 -7.57
N ASP A 119 19.44 6.87 -6.51
CA ASP A 119 19.81 6.21 -5.25
C ASP A 119 18.53 5.89 -4.45
N PRO A 120 18.26 4.61 -4.14
CA PRO A 120 17.13 4.21 -3.30
C PRO A 120 17.12 4.86 -1.90
N ASN A 121 18.25 5.31 -1.38
CA ASN A 121 18.35 5.96 -0.07
C ASN A 121 17.88 7.43 -0.08
N ASP A 122 17.80 8.06 -1.26
CA ASP A 122 17.32 9.45 -1.40
C ASP A 122 15.79 9.53 -1.51
N ARG A 123 15.12 8.37 -1.64
CA ARG A 123 13.67 8.25 -1.83
C ARG A 123 12.93 8.37 -0.49
N GLN A 124 11.67 8.76 -0.54
CA GLN A 124 10.77 8.60 0.61
C GLN A 124 10.58 7.13 0.97
N ASP A 125 10.37 6.86 2.26
CA ASP A 125 10.03 5.51 2.74
C ASP A 125 8.57 5.16 2.43
N ILE A 126 7.69 6.14 2.53
CA ILE A 126 6.25 5.99 2.34
C ILE A 126 5.75 7.15 1.48
N MET A 127 4.99 6.82 0.44
CA MET A 127 4.27 7.80 -0.37
C MET A 127 2.78 7.54 -0.20
N LEU A 128 2.05 8.51 0.38
CA LEU A 128 0.59 8.51 0.34
C LEU A 128 0.14 9.12 -0.97
N PHE A 129 -0.73 8.41 -1.67
CA PHE A 129 -1.44 8.91 -2.83
C PHE A 129 -2.70 8.10 -3.08
N TYR A 130 -3.61 8.67 -3.86
CA TYR A 130 -4.79 7.99 -4.36
C TYR A 130 -4.61 7.55 -5.80
N TRP A 131 -5.16 6.38 -6.13
CA TRP A 131 -5.35 5.94 -7.50
C TRP A 131 -6.83 5.97 -7.84
N TRP A 132 -7.17 6.52 -9.00
CA TRP A 132 -8.53 6.55 -9.51
C TRP A 132 -8.65 5.59 -10.71
N PRO A 133 -9.79 4.90 -10.87
CA PRO A 133 -9.98 4.02 -12.01
C PRO A 133 -10.00 4.83 -13.31
N ASP A 134 -9.05 4.58 -14.20
CA ASP A 134 -9.10 5.10 -15.58
C ASP A 134 -10.26 4.47 -16.36
N TYR A 135 -10.58 3.21 -16.05
CA TYR A 135 -11.64 2.40 -16.65
C TYR A 135 -12.08 1.31 -15.66
N PRO A 136 -13.32 0.77 -15.76
CA PRO A 136 -13.85 -0.25 -14.85
C PRO A 136 -13.26 -1.65 -15.12
N ASP A 137 -11.92 -1.75 -15.09
CA ASP A 137 -11.15 -2.97 -15.28
C ASP A 137 -10.21 -3.18 -14.08
N PRO A 138 -10.24 -4.34 -13.42
CA PRO A 138 -9.36 -4.69 -12.31
C PRO A 138 -7.90 -4.72 -12.70
N HIS A 139 -7.63 -5.03 -13.97
CA HIS A 139 -6.27 -5.09 -14.47
C HIS A 139 -5.54 -3.75 -14.30
N SER A 140 -6.21 -2.60 -14.48
CA SER A 140 -5.53 -1.29 -14.39
C SER A 140 -4.96 -1.01 -13.00
N PHE A 141 -5.71 -1.33 -11.94
CA PHE A 141 -5.25 -1.17 -10.55
C PHE A 141 -4.04 -2.06 -10.26
N LEU A 142 -4.06 -3.27 -10.78
CA LEU A 142 -2.97 -4.24 -10.59
C LEU A 142 -1.74 -3.87 -11.41
N SER A 143 -1.91 -3.53 -12.69
CA SER A 143 -0.81 -3.30 -13.60
C SER A 143 -0.09 -1.97 -13.34
N GLN A 144 -0.85 -0.87 -13.16
CA GLN A 144 -0.25 0.46 -13.06
C GLN A 144 0.63 0.62 -11.83
N MET A 145 0.20 0.02 -10.71
CA MET A 145 0.86 0.19 -9.42
C MET A 145 1.84 -0.94 -9.07
N PHE A 146 1.74 -2.13 -9.69
CA PHE A 146 2.50 -3.31 -9.26
C PHE A 146 3.07 -4.17 -10.39
N GLU A 147 2.77 -3.93 -11.67
CA GLU A 147 3.47 -4.68 -12.73
C GLU A 147 4.95 -4.26 -12.79
N THR A 148 5.81 -5.21 -13.16
CA THR A 148 7.23 -4.91 -13.43
C THR A 148 7.34 -4.04 -14.69
N GLN A 149 7.51 -2.74 -14.50
CA GLN A 149 7.70 -1.76 -15.58
C GLN A 149 8.69 -0.67 -15.13
N PRO A 150 9.29 0.11 -16.07
CA PRO A 150 9.97 1.35 -15.71
C PRO A 150 9.08 2.19 -14.80
N LEU A 151 9.68 2.83 -13.79
CA LEU A 151 8.94 3.51 -12.74
C LEU A 151 7.96 4.54 -13.32
N LEU A 152 6.68 4.17 -13.34
CA LEU A 152 5.55 5.01 -13.72
C LEU A 152 4.78 5.37 -12.44
N TYR A 153 4.02 4.41 -11.90
CA TYR A 153 3.28 4.55 -10.64
C TYR A 153 3.57 3.44 -9.62
N ASN A 154 4.51 2.53 -9.94
CA ASN A 154 4.97 1.49 -9.03
C ASN A 154 6.01 2.04 -8.03
N PHE A 155 5.58 2.97 -7.18
CA PHE A 155 6.41 3.55 -6.12
C PHE A 155 6.72 2.58 -4.96
N SER A 156 6.22 1.34 -5.06
CA SER A 156 6.63 0.24 -4.19
C SER A 156 7.89 -0.48 -4.69
N TYR A 157 8.31 -0.20 -5.93
CA TYR A 157 9.40 -0.88 -6.63
C TYR A 157 9.21 -2.40 -6.68
N TYR A 158 7.95 -2.85 -6.64
CA TYR A 158 7.59 -4.26 -6.62
C TYR A 158 7.94 -4.89 -7.97
N SER A 159 8.52 -6.09 -7.96
CA SER A 159 8.84 -6.79 -9.20
C SER A 159 8.74 -8.28 -8.99
N ASN A 160 7.75 -8.89 -9.64
CA ASN A 160 7.51 -10.31 -9.52
C ASN A 160 6.98 -10.90 -10.84
N PRO A 161 7.77 -11.70 -11.56
CA PRO A 161 7.36 -12.23 -12.86
C PRO A 161 6.18 -13.20 -12.77
N VAL A 162 5.95 -13.84 -11.62
CA VAL A 162 4.77 -14.69 -11.40
C VAL A 162 3.52 -13.85 -11.30
N TYR A 163 3.58 -12.74 -10.54
CA TYR A 163 2.49 -11.76 -10.46
C TYR A 163 2.18 -11.18 -11.85
N ASP A 164 3.19 -10.72 -12.58
CA ASP A 164 3.04 -10.14 -13.92
C ASP A 164 2.38 -11.13 -14.88
N ALA A 165 2.82 -12.39 -14.87
CA ALA A 165 2.23 -13.44 -15.69
C ALA A 165 0.75 -13.69 -15.35
N LEU A 166 0.41 -13.75 -14.05
CA LEU A 166 -0.97 -13.97 -13.58
C LEU A 166 -1.91 -12.86 -14.06
N ILE A 167 -1.56 -11.59 -13.83
CA ILE A 167 -2.44 -10.46 -14.19
C ILE A 167 -2.60 -10.33 -15.72
N ASN A 168 -1.58 -10.71 -16.48
CA ASN A 168 -1.62 -10.73 -17.95
C ASN A 168 -2.45 -11.88 -18.51
N VAL A 169 -2.40 -13.07 -17.90
CA VAL A 169 -3.32 -14.18 -18.24
C VAL A 169 -4.75 -13.80 -17.88
N ALA A 170 -4.97 -13.23 -16.70
CA ALA A 170 -6.29 -12.78 -16.24
C ALA A 170 -6.91 -11.77 -17.22
N LYS A 171 -6.12 -10.77 -17.67
CA LYS A 171 -6.54 -9.78 -18.69
C LYS A 171 -7.02 -10.45 -19.98
N ARG A 172 -6.27 -11.43 -20.51
CA ARG A 172 -6.67 -12.16 -21.74
C ARG A 172 -7.97 -12.95 -21.55
N LYS A 173 -8.20 -13.46 -20.34
CA LYS A 173 -9.40 -14.23 -19.97
C LYS A 173 -10.61 -13.36 -19.62
N ALA A 174 -10.41 -12.07 -19.34
CA ALA A 174 -11.44 -11.15 -18.82
C ALA A 174 -12.76 -11.15 -19.61
N LEU A 175 -12.68 -11.26 -20.95
CA LEU A 175 -13.85 -11.16 -21.82
C LEU A 175 -14.63 -12.47 -21.95
N LEU A 176 -13.92 -13.59 -22.15
CA LEU A 176 -14.54 -14.89 -22.48
C LEU A 176 -14.65 -15.84 -21.29
N GLU A 177 -13.80 -15.67 -20.28
CA GLU A 177 -13.62 -16.58 -19.14
C GLU A 177 -13.57 -15.78 -17.82
N ARG A 178 -14.49 -14.82 -17.63
CA ARG A 178 -14.46 -13.87 -16.51
C ARG A 178 -14.29 -14.51 -15.13
N LYS A 179 -14.89 -15.66 -14.87
CA LYS A 179 -14.73 -16.38 -13.58
C LYS A 179 -13.27 -16.79 -13.34
N ALA A 180 -12.62 -17.38 -14.36
CA ALA A 180 -11.21 -17.74 -14.29
C ALA A 180 -10.32 -16.50 -14.15
N ALA A 181 -10.67 -15.39 -14.80
CA ALA A 181 -9.96 -14.12 -14.62
C ALA A 181 -10.04 -13.60 -13.16
N ILE A 182 -11.22 -13.70 -12.52
CA ILE A 182 -11.42 -13.31 -11.12
C ILE A 182 -10.56 -14.16 -10.17
N GLU A 183 -10.48 -15.48 -10.39
CA GLU A 183 -9.64 -16.38 -9.59
C GLU A 183 -8.15 -16.00 -9.70
N LEU A 184 -7.67 -15.69 -10.91
CA LEU A 184 -6.31 -15.24 -11.14
C LEU A 184 -6.03 -13.87 -10.51
N TYR A 185 -6.99 -12.93 -10.53
CA TYR A 185 -6.85 -11.65 -9.83
C TYR A 185 -6.83 -11.81 -8.31
N LEU A 186 -7.59 -12.75 -7.75
CA LEU A 186 -7.52 -13.08 -6.33
C LEU A 186 -6.13 -13.65 -5.98
N GLU A 187 -5.61 -14.58 -6.77
CA GLU A 187 -4.27 -15.13 -6.56
C GLU A 187 -3.19 -14.03 -6.60
N ALA A 188 -3.26 -13.14 -7.60
CA ALA A 188 -2.37 -12.00 -7.71
C ALA A 188 -2.44 -11.06 -6.48
N GLN A 189 -3.64 -10.74 -5.99
CA GLN A 189 -3.82 -9.93 -4.78
C GLN A 189 -3.26 -10.60 -3.51
N ASN A 190 -3.38 -11.93 -3.42
CA ASN A 190 -2.83 -12.70 -2.31
C ASN A 190 -1.30 -12.75 -2.34
N ILE A 191 -0.69 -12.81 -3.54
CA ILE A 191 0.76 -12.69 -3.70
C ILE A 191 1.26 -11.35 -3.16
N LEU A 192 0.60 -10.24 -3.50
CA LEU A 192 0.95 -8.90 -3.00
C LEU A 192 0.86 -8.81 -1.47
N HIS A 193 -0.13 -9.46 -0.84
CA HIS A 193 -0.27 -9.51 0.62
C HIS A 193 0.75 -10.45 1.30
N GLY A 194 1.14 -11.53 0.63
CA GLY A 194 2.01 -12.57 1.16
C GLY A 194 3.50 -12.22 1.09
N GLY A 195 3.92 -11.58 0.00
CA GLY A 195 5.31 -11.28 -0.29
C GLY A 195 5.44 -9.85 -0.78
N CYS A 196 5.92 -8.97 0.10
CA CYS A 196 6.44 -7.70 -0.37
C CYS A 196 7.87 -7.94 -0.89
N ARG A 197 8.01 -8.28 -2.17
CA ARG A 197 9.09 -7.94 -3.09
C ARG A 197 8.74 -8.51 -4.45
#